data_AF-A0A5J4PXR5-F1
#
_entry.id   AF-A0A5J4PXR5-F1
#
_cell.length_a   1.000
_cell.length_b   1.000
_cell.length_c   1.000
_cell.angle_alpha   90.00
_cell.angle_beta   90.00
_cell.angle_gamma   90.00
#
_symmetry.space_group_name_H-M   'P 1'
#
loop_
_entity.id
_entity.type
_entity.pdbx_description
1 polymer ?
#
loop_
_entity_poly.entity_id
_entity_poly.type
_entity_poly.pdbx_seq_one_letter_code
_entity_poly.pdbx_strand_id
1 'polypeptide(L)' 'MRKVIGIGETILDIIFREEQPSIAVPGGSVFNGIVSLGRSGAEVCFISETG' A
#
# COMPACT_ATOMS: atom_id res chain seq x y z
N MET A 1 -22.34 -5.25 -5.21
CA MET A 1 -20.95 -5.14 -5.75
C MET A 1 -20.09 -6.16 -5.02
N ARG A 2 -19.01 -6.67 -5.63
CA ARG A 2 -18.10 -7.61 -4.94
C ARG A 2 -17.05 -6.80 -4.18
N LYS A 3 -16.96 -7.04 -2.88
CA LYS A 3 -15.92 -6.47 -2.00
C LYS A 3 -14.59 -7.18 -2.25
N VAL A 4 -13.50 -6.41 -2.41
CA VAL A 4 -12.14 -6.93 -2.49
C VAL A 4 -11.49 -6.82 -1.12
N ILE A 5 -10.94 -7.93 -0.62
CA ILE A 5 -10.28 -7.98 0.68
C ILE A 5 -8.81 -8.29 0.45
N GLY A 6 -7.94 -7.35 0.83
CA GLY A 6 -6.49 -7.54 0.83
C GLY A 6 -6.02 -7.87 2.24
N ILE A 7 -5.21 -8.91 2.37
CA ILE A 7 -4.57 -9.31 3.62
C ILE A 7 -3.06 -9.27 3.39
N GLY A 8 -2.34 -8.50 4.19
CA GLY A 8 -0.89 -8.37 4.07
C GLY A 8 -0.36 -7.30 5.00
N GLU A 9 0.93 -7.02 4.90
CA GLU A 9 1.61 -5.98 5.66
C GLU A 9 1.68 -4.66 4.87
N THR A 10 1.86 -3.56 5.59
CA THR A 10 2.33 -2.30 5.04
C THR A 10 3.76 -2.09 5.50
N ILE A 11 4.62 -1.62 4.59
CA ILE A 11 6.03 -1.31 4.90
C ILE A 11 6.31 0.17 4.66
N LEU A 12 7.44 0.67 5.15
CA LEU A 12 7.92 2.02 4.86
C LEU A 12 9.00 1.96 3.79
N ASP A 13 8.64 2.35 2.56
CA ASP A 13 9.59 2.43 1.45
C ASP A 13 10.37 3.74 1.53
N ILE A 14 11.70 3.66 1.59
CA ILE A 14 12.59 4.82 1.51
C ILE A 14 13.08 4.93 0.07
N ILE A 15 12.71 6.01 -0.61
CA ILE A 15 13.10 6.29 -1.98
C ILE A 15 14.41 7.09 -1.96
N PHE A 16 15.43 6.55 -2.60
CA PHE A 16 16.73 7.20 -2.77
C PHE A 16 16.79 7.96 -4.10
N ARG A 17 17.40 9.14 -4.07
CA ARG A 17 17.77 9.93 -5.25
C ARG A 17 19.22 10.35 -5.08
N GLU A 18 20.03 10.16 -6.12
CA GLU A 18 21.47 10.45 -6.04
C GLU A 18 22.15 9.77 -4.84
N GLU A 19 21.76 8.52 -4.57
CA GLU A 19 22.23 7.71 -3.43
C GLU A 19 21.94 8.29 -2.04
N GLN A 20 21.13 9.37 -1.96
CA GLN A 20 20.67 9.95 -0.70
C GLN A 20 19.18 9.64 -0.46
N PRO A 21 18.78 9.32 0.78
CA PRO A 21 17.37 9.11 1.10
C PRO A 21 16.60 10.43 0.89
N SER A 22 15.55 10.38 0.07
CA SER A 22 14.81 11.58 -0.35
C SER A 22 13.42 11.68 0.27
N ILE A 23 12.71 10.56 0.39
CA ILE A 23 11.36 10.51 0.95
C ILE A 23 11.05 9.11 1.47
N ALA A 24 10.27 9.03 2.55
CA ALA A 24 9.69 7.80 3.04
C ALA A 24 8.19 7.78 2.71
N VAL A 25 7.70 6.70 2.10
CA VAL A 25 6.30 6.54 1.69
C VAL A 25 5.76 5.17 2.13
N PRO A 26 4.45 5.03 2.35
CA PRO A 26 3.85 3.73 2.57
C PRO A 26 4.05 2.83 1.33
N GLY A 27 4.46 1.60 1.57
CA GLY A 27 4.71 0.57 0.57
C GLY A 27 4.06 -0.75 0.95
N GLY A 28 4.35 -1.78 0.15
CA GLY A 28 3.78 -3.11 0.29
C GLY A 28 2.88 -3.46 -0.90
N SER A 29 3.05 -4.67 -1.43
CA SER A 29 2.38 -5.10 -2.66
C SER A 29 0.86 -5.12 -2.52
N VAL A 30 0.35 -5.71 -1.43
CA VAL A 30 -1.09 -5.80 -1.13
C VAL A 30 -1.64 -4.41 -0.82
N PHE A 31 -0.91 -3.61 -0.03
CA PHE A 31 -1.27 -2.23 0.28
C PHE A 31 -1.45 -1.40 -1.01
N ASN A 32 -0.44 -1.40 -1.88
CA ASN A 32 -0.46 -0.67 -3.15
C ASN A 32 -1.60 -1.15 -4.07
N GLY A 33 -1.87 -2.45 -4.12
CA GLY A 33 -2.98 -3.01 -4.87
C GLY A 33 -4.35 -2.54 -4.36
N ILE A 34 -4.57 -2.60 -3.04
CA ILE A 34 -5.83 -2.18 -2.42
C ILE A 34 -6.06 -0.68 -2.59
N VAL A 35 -5.03 0.15 -2.39
CA VAL A 35 -5.12 1.60 -2.64
C VAL A 35 -5.47 1.89 -4.09
N SER A 36 -4.84 1.20 -5.04
CA SER A 36 -5.11 1.38 -6.48
C SER A 36 -6.54 1.01 -6.85
N LEU A 37 -7.05 -0.10 -6.31
CA LEU A 37 -8.44 -0.52 -6.50
C LEU A 37 -9.44 0.45 -5.88
N GLY A 38 -9.18 0.94 -4.67
CA GLY A 38 -9.99 1.96 -4.02
C GLY A 38 -10.05 3.27 -4.83
N ARG A 39 -8.91 3.71 -5.37
CA ARG A 39 -8.85 4.88 -6.28
C ARG A 39 -9.61 4.68 -7.58
N SER A 40 -9.82 3.43 -8.00
CA SER A 40 -10.60 3.05 -9.18
C SER A 40 -12.10 2.88 -8.88
N GLY A 41 -12.53 3.14 -7.64
CA GLY A 41 -13.94 3.06 -7.22
C GLY A 41 -14.39 1.66 -6.78
N ALA A 42 -13.47 0.70 -6.61
CA ALA A 42 -13.81 -0.61 -6.06
C ALA A 42 -14.09 -0.51 -4.55
N GLU A 43 -15.04 -1.31 -4.07
CA GLU A 43 -15.25 -1.51 -2.63
C GLU A 43 -14.14 -2.40 -2.08
N VAL A 44 -13.26 -1.82 -1.25
CA VAL A 44 -12.07 -2.51 -0.74
C VAL A 44 -12.02 -2.54 0.79
N CYS A 45 -11.34 -3.54 1.34
CA CYS A 45 -10.99 -3.63 2.76
C CYS A 45 -9.57 -4.19 2.89
N PHE A 46 -8.75 -3.55 3.72
CA PHE A 46 -7.40 -4.01 4.01
C PHE A 46 -7.33 -4.50 5.46
N ILE A 47 -6.80 -5.69 5.66
CA ILE A 47 -6.52 -6.28 6.97
C ILE A 47 -5.00 -6.42 7.07
N SER A 48 -4.42 -5.82 8.10
CA SER A 48 -2.97 -5.71 8.23
C SER A 48 -2.53 -5.69 9.68
N GLU A 49 -1.26 -6.00 9.88
CA GLU A 49 -0.51 -5.74 11.10
C GLU A 49 0.38 -4.51 10.87
N THR A 50 0.55 -3.69 11.91
CA THR A 50 1.43 -2.51 11.87
C THR A 50 2.45 -2.64 12.99
N GLY A 51 3.73 -2.44 12.69
CA GLY A 51 4.85 -2.51 13.63
C GLY A 51 6.05 -1.69 13.16
#